data_AF-A0A7C1L021-F1
#
_entry.id   AF-A0A7C1L021-F1
#
_cell.length_a   1.000
_cell.length_b   1.000
_cell.length_c   1.000
_cell.angle_alpha   90.00
_cell.angle_beta   90.00
_cell.angle_gamma   90.00
#
_symmetry.space_group_name_H-M   'P 1'
#
loop_
_entity.id
_entity.type
_entity.pdbx_description
1 polymer ?
#
loop_
_entity_poly.entity_id
_entity_poly.type
_entity_poly.pdbx_seq_one_letter_code
_entity_poly.pdbx_strand_id
1 'polypeptide(L)'
;MTNLETFSKAIDWKPTDRILTWDFMDNEEVLIKYGGYDRSAKYTFEEIAEINIKAFKNIGLDMTRYIYDPVNHYIGAKIENWIRFFGVNPDNWKVSQKGGTAWISKRPFSTLKELEKNMPQAPKYNEVKEWFLPFIKYIKDIFDRHDLVWIGCVEGPLTDAYMYMDMELLAVAVYEAPEIVSHVMDCTGKFSAYIARVYAEHASSP
;
A
#
# COMPACT_ATOMS: atom_id res chain seq x y z
N MET A 1 -11.16 -6.49 -26.73
CA MET A 1 -10.07 -6.96 -25.86
C MET A 1 -10.37 -6.40 -24.49
N THR A 2 -10.30 -7.19 -23.43
CA THR A 2 -10.43 -6.66 -22.05
C THR A 2 -9.22 -5.80 -21.71
N ASN A 3 -9.32 -5.00 -20.65
CA ASN A 3 -8.19 -4.25 -20.14
C ASN A 3 -7.04 -5.16 -19.72
N LEU A 4 -7.34 -6.30 -19.09
CA LEU A 4 -6.33 -7.28 -18.69
C LEU A 4 -5.62 -7.93 -19.89
N GLU A 5 -6.36 -8.29 -20.95
CA GLU A 5 -5.77 -8.84 -22.18
C GLU A 5 -4.85 -7.81 -22.87
N THR A 6 -5.28 -6.55 -22.93
CA THR A 6 -4.50 -5.46 -23.49
C THR A 6 -3.23 -5.22 -22.67
N PHE A 7 -3.35 -5.24 -21.34
CA PHE A 7 -2.22 -5.09 -20.43
C PHE A 7 -1.19 -6.19 -20.63
N SER A 8 -1.65 -7.45 -20.64
CA SER A 8 -0.80 -8.62 -20.80
C SER A 8 -0.03 -8.59 -22.12
N LYS A 9 -0.66 -8.15 -23.21
CA LYS A 9 0.03 -7.96 -24.49
C LYS A 9 1.03 -6.81 -24.45
N ALA A 10 0.68 -5.68 -23.82
CA ALA A 10 1.54 -4.52 -23.74
C ALA A 10 2.85 -4.83 -22.99
N ILE A 11 2.79 -5.51 -21.84
CA ILE A 11 4.00 -5.89 -21.09
C ILE A 11 4.87 -6.93 -21.81
N ASP A 12 4.25 -7.74 -22.68
CA ASP A 12 4.90 -8.71 -23.55
C ASP A 12 5.41 -8.11 -24.86
N TRP A 13 5.31 -6.78 -25.04
CA TRP A 13 5.68 -6.08 -26.28
C TRP A 13 4.96 -6.59 -27.54
N LYS A 14 3.73 -7.11 -27.36
CA LYS A 14 2.85 -7.55 -28.45
C LYS A 14 1.98 -6.39 -28.93
N PRO A 15 1.57 -6.35 -30.21
CA PRO A 15 0.67 -5.32 -30.72
C PRO A 15 -0.67 -5.27 -29.95
N THR A 16 -1.09 -4.06 -29.59
CA THR A 16 -2.40 -3.75 -29.00
C THR A 16 -3.19 -2.80 -29.90
N ASP A 17 -4.51 -2.76 -29.72
CA ASP A 17 -5.42 -1.86 -30.44
C ASP A 17 -5.48 -0.45 -29.84
N ARG A 18 -5.06 -0.30 -28.58
CA ARG A 18 -4.94 0.98 -27.88
C ARG A 18 -3.88 0.97 -26.78
N ILE A 19 -3.57 2.16 -26.27
CA ILE A 19 -2.76 2.38 -25.07
C ILE A 19 -3.70 2.40 -23.87
N LEU A 20 -3.28 1.74 -22.79
CA LEU A 20 -4.00 1.75 -21.51
C LEU A 20 -3.64 2.98 -20.68
N THR A 21 -4.61 3.57 -20.01
CA THR A 21 -4.40 4.66 -19.06
C THR A 21 -4.10 4.12 -17.67
N TRP A 22 -3.08 4.71 -17.03
CA TRP A 22 -2.67 4.39 -15.67
C TRP A 22 -2.52 5.68 -14.87
N ASP A 23 -2.97 5.65 -13.62
CA ASP A 23 -2.70 6.69 -12.65
C ASP A 23 -2.78 6.13 -11.23
N PHE A 24 -2.07 6.77 -10.30
CA PHE A 24 -2.21 6.57 -8.87
C PHE A 24 -3.18 7.62 -8.33
N MET A 25 -4.47 7.28 -8.28
CA MET A 25 -5.53 8.23 -7.99
C MET A 25 -5.69 8.49 -6.49
N ASP A 26 -5.25 9.65 -6.01
CA ASP A 26 -5.35 10.13 -4.62
C ASP A 26 -6.11 11.46 -4.51
N ASN A 27 -7.22 11.60 -5.25
CA ASN A 27 -7.92 12.87 -5.42
C ASN A 27 -9.39 12.81 -4.99
N GLU A 28 -9.74 13.58 -3.95
CA GLU A 28 -11.09 13.60 -3.38
C GLU A 28 -12.12 14.20 -4.33
N GLU A 29 -11.76 15.24 -5.10
CA GLU A 29 -12.67 15.88 -6.06
C GLU A 29 -13.08 14.92 -7.18
N VAL A 30 -12.19 13.99 -7.55
CA VAL A 30 -12.53 12.92 -8.49
C VAL A 30 -13.57 11.97 -7.90
N LEU A 31 -13.44 11.58 -6.64
CA LEU A 31 -14.43 10.74 -5.96
C LEU A 31 -15.78 11.44 -5.85
N ILE A 32 -15.81 12.74 -5.56
CA ILE A 32 -17.05 13.52 -5.46
C ILE A 32 -17.74 13.61 -6.82
N LYS A 33 -17.01 14.06 -7.84
CA LYS A 33 -17.58 14.35 -9.16
C LYS A 33 -17.93 13.10 -9.96
N TYR A 34 -17.15 12.02 -9.80
CA TYR A 34 -17.25 10.83 -10.65
C TYR A 34 -17.61 9.55 -9.88
N GLY A 35 -17.36 9.48 -8.57
CA GLY A 35 -17.71 8.33 -7.72
C GLY A 35 -19.06 8.50 -6.99
N GLY A 36 -19.44 9.73 -6.66
CA GLY A 36 -20.58 10.03 -5.79
C GLY A 36 -20.23 10.02 -4.30
N TYR A 37 -18.97 10.30 -3.97
CA TYR A 37 -18.53 10.50 -2.59
C TYR A 37 -19.21 11.72 -1.95
N ASP A 38 -19.73 11.54 -0.74
CA ASP A 38 -20.31 12.57 0.11
C ASP A 38 -19.44 12.76 1.35
N ARG A 39 -18.87 13.96 1.50
CA ARG A 39 -18.02 14.35 2.63
C ARG A 39 -18.69 14.21 3.99
N SER A 40 -20.02 14.27 4.03
CA SER A 40 -20.80 14.19 5.27
C SER A 40 -21.10 12.76 5.70
N ALA A 41 -20.93 11.79 4.79
CA ALA A 41 -21.18 10.39 5.06
C ALA A 41 -19.96 9.69 5.68
N LYS A 42 -20.22 8.56 6.32
CA LYS A 42 -19.18 7.61 6.75
C LYS A 42 -19.33 6.38 5.89
N TYR A 43 -18.20 5.84 5.46
CA TYR A 43 -18.16 4.71 4.56
C TYR A 43 -17.37 3.56 5.17
N THR A 44 -17.79 2.33 4.89
CA THR A 44 -16.93 1.16 5.06
C THR A 44 -15.87 1.11 3.97
N PHE A 45 -14.88 0.23 4.14
CA PHE A 45 -13.87 0.01 3.12
C PHE A 45 -14.50 -0.41 1.78
N GLU A 46 -15.48 -1.31 1.82
CA GLU A 46 -16.17 -1.83 0.64
C GLU A 46 -16.93 -0.71 -0.10
N GLU A 47 -17.60 0.17 0.65
CA GLU A 47 -18.32 1.30 0.06
C GLU A 47 -17.35 2.31 -0.59
N ILE A 48 -16.22 2.62 0.07
CA ILE A 48 -15.17 3.45 -0.51
C ILE A 48 -14.58 2.81 -1.77
N ALA A 49 -14.34 1.49 -1.77
CA ALA A 49 -13.79 0.77 -2.91
C ALA A 49 -14.72 0.85 -4.14
N GLU A 50 -16.03 0.65 -3.94
CA GLU A 50 -17.04 0.79 -5.00
C GLU A 50 -17.13 2.23 -5.53
N ILE A 51 -17.04 3.24 -4.66
CA ILE A 51 -16.98 4.66 -5.05
C ILE A 51 -15.74 4.94 -5.93
N ASN A 52 -14.58 4.42 -5.54
CA ASN A 52 -13.33 4.56 -6.29
C ASN A 52 -13.46 3.92 -7.68
N ILE A 53 -13.94 2.67 -7.76
CA ILE A 53 -14.10 1.94 -9.03
C ILE A 53 -15.04 2.67 -9.98
N LYS A 54 -16.15 3.19 -9.45
CA LYS A 54 -17.08 4.01 -10.23
C LYS A 54 -16.40 5.28 -10.73
N ALA A 55 -15.62 5.96 -9.88
CA ALA A 55 -14.89 7.15 -10.29
C ALA A 55 -13.86 6.84 -11.39
N PHE A 56 -13.05 5.81 -11.21
CA PHE A 56 -12.01 5.37 -12.17
C PHE A 56 -12.60 5.05 -13.54
N LYS A 57 -13.70 4.30 -13.55
CA LYS A 57 -14.42 4.00 -14.80
C LYS A 57 -14.95 5.26 -15.49
N ASN A 58 -15.52 6.18 -14.72
CA ASN A 58 -16.12 7.41 -15.25
C ASN A 58 -15.10 8.43 -15.77
N ILE A 59 -13.84 8.36 -15.33
CA ILE A 59 -12.74 9.18 -15.87
C ILE A 59 -11.97 8.48 -16.99
N GLY A 60 -12.30 7.24 -17.32
CA GLY A 60 -11.62 6.46 -18.36
C GLY A 60 -10.26 5.92 -17.93
N LEU A 61 -10.07 5.64 -16.63
CA LEU A 61 -8.90 4.96 -16.12
C LEU A 61 -9.01 3.46 -16.42
N ASP A 62 -7.97 2.85 -16.98
CA ASP A 62 -7.97 1.40 -17.29
C ASP A 62 -7.36 0.55 -16.16
N MET A 63 -6.40 1.12 -15.43
CA MET A 63 -5.63 0.39 -14.43
C MET A 63 -5.09 1.27 -13.31
N THR A 64 -4.99 0.71 -12.11
CA THR A 64 -4.39 1.35 -10.92
C THR A 64 -3.97 0.30 -9.88
N ARG A 65 -3.44 0.73 -8.73
CA ARG A 65 -3.02 -0.13 -7.60
C ARG A 65 -3.54 0.35 -6.24
N TYR A 66 -4.54 1.25 -6.24
CA TYR A 66 -4.94 1.94 -5.01
C TYR A 66 -6.43 2.19 -4.95
N ILE A 67 -6.95 2.14 -3.72
CA ILE A 67 -8.27 2.63 -3.33
C ILE A 67 -8.03 3.82 -2.42
N TYR A 68 -8.44 5.00 -2.84
CA TYR A 68 -8.25 6.22 -2.07
C TYR A 68 -9.34 6.38 -1.02
N ASP A 69 -8.91 6.55 0.23
CA ASP A 69 -9.76 6.91 1.36
C ASP A 69 -9.31 8.31 1.87
N PRO A 70 -10.13 9.36 1.66
CA PRO A 70 -9.82 10.72 2.13
C PRO A 70 -9.71 10.86 3.65
N VAL A 71 -10.25 9.91 4.42
CA VAL A 71 -10.30 9.95 5.89
C VAL A 71 -9.18 9.09 6.49
N ASN A 72 -9.04 7.85 6.01
CA ASN A 72 -8.09 6.88 6.55
C ASN A 72 -6.84 6.76 5.67
N HIS A 73 -5.88 7.64 5.89
CA HIS A 73 -4.64 7.64 5.10
C HIS A 73 -3.81 6.37 5.31
N TYR A 74 -3.17 5.88 4.25
CA TYR A 74 -2.41 4.62 4.22
C TYR A 74 -1.26 4.51 5.25
N ILE A 75 -0.81 5.65 5.79
CA ILE A 75 0.27 5.71 6.79
C ILE A 75 -0.18 5.07 8.12
N GLY A 76 -1.45 5.26 8.49
CA GLY A 76 -2.01 4.60 9.67
C GLY A 76 -2.00 3.08 9.53
N ALA A 77 -2.50 2.57 8.40
CA ALA A 77 -2.48 1.15 8.08
C ALA A 77 -1.05 0.56 8.06
N LYS A 78 -0.05 1.36 7.65
CA LYS A 78 1.36 0.93 7.69
C LYS A 78 1.85 0.70 9.13
N ILE A 79 1.54 1.60 10.07
CA ILE A 79 1.88 1.43 11.49
C ILE A 79 1.17 0.21 12.07
N GLU A 80 -0.12 0.02 11.76
CA GLU A 80 -0.87 -1.16 12.20
C GLU A 80 -0.22 -2.46 11.72
N ASN A 81 0.28 -2.50 10.48
CA ASN A 81 0.99 -3.64 9.94
C ASN A 81 2.33 -3.88 10.65
N TRP A 82 3.07 -2.83 11.00
CA TRP A 82 4.30 -2.98 11.79
C TRP A 82 4.00 -3.58 13.15
N ILE A 83 2.99 -3.08 13.84
CA ILE A 83 2.56 -3.61 15.16
C ILE A 83 2.15 -5.08 15.01
N ARG A 84 1.32 -5.38 14.00
CA ARG A 84 0.77 -6.72 13.78
C ARG A 84 1.82 -7.75 13.42
N PHE A 85 2.70 -7.44 12.47
CA PHE A 85 3.56 -8.43 11.84
C PHE A 85 5.01 -8.36 12.29
N PHE A 86 5.47 -7.22 12.80
CA PHE A 86 6.86 -7.02 13.23
C PHE A 86 7.02 -6.98 14.74
N GLY A 87 5.91 -7.06 15.50
CA GLY A 87 5.94 -7.10 16.97
C GLY A 87 6.53 -5.84 17.60
N VAL A 88 6.44 -4.69 16.91
CA VAL A 88 6.93 -3.41 17.43
C VAL A 88 5.97 -2.88 18.51
N ASN A 89 6.49 -2.04 19.41
CA ASN A 89 5.70 -1.43 20.47
C ASN A 89 4.50 -0.66 19.89
N PRO A 90 3.25 -0.96 20.30
CA PRO A 90 2.07 -0.24 19.82
C PRO A 90 1.95 1.19 20.36
N ASP A 91 2.66 1.52 21.45
CA ASP A 91 2.52 2.80 22.12
C ASP A 91 3.28 3.92 21.40
N ASN A 92 2.82 5.16 21.58
CA ASN A 92 3.51 6.39 21.18
C ASN A 92 3.68 6.67 19.69
N TRP A 93 3.04 5.92 18.80
CA TRP A 93 2.90 6.31 17.40
C TRP A 93 1.89 7.44 17.23
N LYS A 94 2.22 8.44 16.41
CA LYS A 94 1.24 9.47 15.99
C LYS A 94 1.36 9.76 14.50
N VAL A 95 0.22 9.85 13.84
CA VAL A 95 0.10 10.31 12.46
C VAL A 95 -0.49 11.72 12.46
N SER A 96 0.15 12.63 11.75
CA SER A 96 -0.38 13.97 11.48
C SER A 96 -0.77 14.07 10.02
N GLN A 97 -1.99 14.53 9.74
CA GLN A 97 -2.45 14.81 8.39
C GLN A 97 -2.51 16.32 8.16
N LYS A 98 -1.91 16.81 7.07
CA LYS A 98 -1.98 18.23 6.67
C LYS A 98 -1.80 18.36 5.16
N GLY A 99 -2.67 19.12 4.50
CA GLY A 99 -2.54 19.41 3.06
C GLY A 99 -2.72 18.19 2.15
N GLY A 100 -3.60 17.26 2.50
CA GLY A 100 -3.87 16.05 1.71
C GLY A 100 -2.80 14.96 1.83
N THR A 101 -1.86 15.11 2.77
CA THR A 101 -0.81 14.12 3.03
C THR A 101 -0.74 13.79 4.53
N ALA A 102 -0.23 12.60 4.85
CA ALA A 102 -0.01 12.16 6.23
C ALA A 102 1.45 11.81 6.49
N TRP A 103 1.89 12.09 7.71
CA TRP A 103 3.25 11.84 8.17
C TRP A 103 3.22 11.19 9.55
N ILE A 104 4.20 10.33 9.81
CA ILE A 104 4.44 9.82 11.16
C ILE A 104 5.14 10.93 11.94
N SER A 105 4.37 11.64 12.76
CA SER A 105 4.82 12.78 13.56
C SER A 105 5.43 12.38 14.90
N LYS A 106 5.18 11.15 15.36
CA LYS A 106 5.81 10.61 16.57
C LYS A 106 6.08 9.12 16.41
N ARG A 107 7.26 8.71 16.86
CA ARG A 107 7.74 7.33 16.98
C ARG A 107 8.05 7.02 18.46
N PRO A 108 8.07 5.74 18.87
CA PRO A 108 8.48 5.34 20.22
C PRO A 108 10.00 5.42 20.45
N PHE A 109 10.77 5.90 19.47
CA PHE A 109 12.22 6.08 19.51
C PHE A 109 12.61 7.30 18.68
N SER A 110 13.75 7.92 19.03
CA SER A 110 14.39 8.95 18.20
C SER A 110 15.92 8.82 18.17
N THR A 111 16.47 7.74 18.72
CA THR A 111 17.92 7.46 18.75
C THR A 111 18.19 5.99 18.46
N LEU A 112 19.41 5.64 18.03
CA LEU A 112 19.81 4.24 17.76
C LEU A 112 19.58 3.33 18.97
N LYS A 113 19.95 3.79 20.16
CA LYS A 113 19.78 3.05 21.42
C LYS A 113 18.31 2.78 21.78
N GLU A 114 17.42 3.69 21.42
CA GLU A 114 15.97 3.49 21.62
C GLU A 114 15.38 2.60 20.54
N LEU A 115 15.87 2.72 19.30
CA LEU A 115 15.48 1.88 18.18
C LEU A 115 15.82 0.40 18.44
N GLU A 116 16.97 0.10 19.04
CA GLU A 116 17.35 -1.26 19.46
C GLU A 116 16.26 -1.95 20.30
N LYS A 117 15.54 -1.19 21.14
CA LYS A 117 14.44 -1.71 21.98
C LYS A 117 13.13 -1.89 21.21
N ASN A 118 13.04 -1.33 20.02
CA ASN A 118 11.87 -1.36 19.16
C ASN A 118 12.11 -2.15 17.87
N MET A 119 13.25 -2.83 17.72
CA MET A 119 13.64 -3.50 16.48
C MET A 119 12.54 -4.41 15.91
N PRO A 120 12.19 -4.25 14.63
CA PRO A 120 11.16 -5.08 14.01
C PRO A 120 11.62 -6.54 13.98
N GLN A 121 10.67 -7.44 14.10
CA GLN A 121 10.88 -8.87 13.90
C GLN A 121 10.46 -9.29 12.50
N ALA A 122 11.08 -10.36 12.00
CA ALA A 122 10.69 -10.91 10.71
C ALA A 122 9.23 -11.40 10.76
N PRO A 123 8.39 -11.05 9.77
CA PRO A 123 7.01 -11.51 9.73
C PRO A 123 6.93 -13.02 9.48
N LYS A 124 5.78 -13.61 9.78
CA LYS A 124 5.46 -15.01 9.44
C LYS A 124 4.57 -15.09 8.22
N TYR A 125 4.92 -15.96 7.27
CA TYR A 125 4.22 -16.04 5.99
C TYR A 125 2.72 -16.33 6.14
N ASN A 126 2.36 -17.32 6.96
CA ASN A 126 0.97 -17.73 7.11
C ASN A 126 0.10 -16.61 7.70
N GLU A 127 0.61 -15.85 8.67
CA GLU A 127 -0.11 -14.71 9.26
C GLU A 127 -0.36 -13.61 8.22
N VAL A 128 0.66 -13.29 7.40
CA VAL A 128 0.53 -12.32 6.30
C VAL A 128 -0.47 -12.82 5.26
N LYS A 129 -0.39 -14.09 4.88
CA LYS A 129 -1.27 -14.71 3.88
C LYS A 129 -2.72 -14.73 4.33
N GLU A 130 -3.00 -15.16 5.56
CA GLU A 130 -4.36 -15.22 6.11
C GLU A 130 -5.01 -13.84 6.16
N TRP A 131 -4.22 -12.80 6.47
CA TRP A 131 -4.70 -11.42 6.46
C TRP A 131 -4.92 -10.86 5.05
N PHE A 132 -3.96 -11.06 4.14
CA PHE A 132 -3.94 -10.37 2.85
C PHE A 132 -4.78 -11.07 1.76
N LEU A 133 -4.87 -12.40 1.80
CA LEU A 133 -5.56 -13.16 0.76
C LEU A 133 -7.06 -12.80 0.63
N PRO A 134 -7.85 -12.64 1.71
CA PRO A 134 -9.24 -12.21 1.60
C PRO A 134 -9.37 -10.84 0.93
N PHE A 135 -8.50 -9.90 1.30
CA PHE A 135 -8.46 -8.56 0.73
C PHE A 135 -8.23 -8.61 -0.78
N ILE A 136 -7.20 -9.32 -1.24
CA ILE A 136 -6.88 -9.29 -2.68
C ILE A 136 -7.91 -10.02 -3.53
N LYS A 137 -8.56 -11.06 -2.99
CA LYS A 137 -9.69 -11.73 -3.65
C LYS A 137 -10.85 -10.77 -3.85
N TYR A 138 -11.20 -10.01 -2.83
CA TYR A 138 -12.25 -9.01 -2.90
C TYR A 138 -11.92 -7.91 -3.91
N ILE A 139 -10.72 -7.31 -3.81
CA ILE A 139 -10.28 -6.26 -4.74
C ILE A 139 -10.27 -6.73 -6.18
N LYS A 140 -9.77 -7.94 -6.44
CA LYS A 140 -9.77 -8.49 -7.79
C LYS A 140 -11.18 -8.66 -8.34
N ASP A 141 -12.10 -9.24 -7.56
CA ASP A 141 -13.49 -9.43 -7.99
C ASP A 141 -14.14 -8.11 -8.41
N ILE A 142 -14.02 -7.07 -7.57
CA ILE A 142 -14.68 -5.79 -7.82
C ILE A 142 -14.05 -5.04 -9.02
N PHE A 143 -12.75 -5.17 -9.25
CA PHE A 143 -12.07 -4.60 -10.42
C PHE A 143 -12.44 -5.32 -11.72
N ASP A 144 -12.42 -6.66 -11.71
CA ASP A 144 -12.75 -7.50 -12.86
C ASP A 144 -14.21 -7.26 -13.32
N ARG A 145 -15.15 -7.06 -12.39
CA ARG A 145 -16.56 -6.71 -12.70
C ARG A 145 -16.71 -5.41 -13.50
N HIS A 146 -15.70 -4.54 -13.47
CA HIS A 146 -15.71 -3.24 -14.12
C HIS A 146 -14.75 -3.12 -15.30
N ASP A 147 -14.09 -4.21 -15.71
CA ASP A 147 -13.01 -4.23 -16.70
C ASP A 147 -11.89 -3.24 -16.32
N LEU A 148 -11.53 -3.17 -15.04
CA LEU A 148 -10.37 -2.42 -14.55
C LEU A 148 -9.26 -3.39 -14.15
N VAL A 149 -8.00 -3.04 -14.39
CA VAL A 149 -6.87 -3.86 -13.92
C VAL A 149 -6.37 -3.35 -12.58
N TRP A 150 -6.41 -4.21 -11.57
CA TRP A 150 -5.65 -4.00 -10.35
C TRP A 150 -4.21 -4.48 -10.56
N ILE A 151 -3.24 -3.60 -10.33
CA ILE A 151 -1.82 -3.95 -10.40
C ILE A 151 -1.28 -4.18 -8.99
N GLY A 152 -0.68 -5.35 -8.80
CA GLY A 152 -0.03 -5.71 -7.55
C GLY A 152 1.17 -4.79 -7.30
N CYS A 153 1.31 -4.32 -6.06
CA CYS A 153 2.48 -3.53 -5.67
C CYS A 153 2.83 -3.78 -4.21
N VAL A 154 4.14 -3.69 -3.94
CA VAL A 154 4.71 -3.70 -2.60
C VAL A 154 5.70 -2.54 -2.47
N GLU A 155 5.91 -2.09 -1.24
CA GLU A 155 6.86 -1.03 -0.95
C GLU A 155 8.30 -1.57 -1.01
N GLY A 156 9.22 -0.72 -1.45
CA GLY A 156 10.65 -1.01 -1.41
C GLY A 156 11.19 -0.99 0.03
N PRO A 157 12.13 -1.89 0.38
CA PRO A 157 12.60 -2.03 1.77
C PRO A 157 13.31 -0.77 2.30
N LEU A 158 13.99 -0.01 1.44
CA LEU A 158 14.62 1.26 1.83
C LEU A 158 13.56 2.34 2.16
N THR A 159 12.47 2.37 1.41
CA THR A 159 11.34 3.27 1.71
C THR A 159 10.75 2.93 3.07
N ASP A 160 10.47 1.65 3.30
CA ASP A 160 9.96 1.21 4.61
C ASP A 160 10.94 1.48 5.74
N ALA A 161 12.25 1.32 5.52
CA ALA A 161 13.26 1.63 6.52
C ALA A 161 13.26 3.13 6.89
N TYR A 162 13.23 4.05 5.91
CA TYR A 162 13.13 5.48 6.24
C TYR A 162 11.80 5.80 6.93
N MET A 163 10.69 5.17 6.51
CA MET A 163 9.39 5.44 7.12
C MET A 163 9.38 4.96 8.56
N TYR A 164 9.98 3.81 8.83
CA TYR A 164 10.09 3.27 10.17
C TYR A 164 11.02 4.13 11.05
N MET A 165 12.22 4.45 10.57
CA MET A 165 13.26 5.11 11.36
C MET A 165 13.12 6.63 11.43
N ASP A 166 12.44 7.26 10.47
CA ASP A 166 12.62 8.64 10.04
C ASP A 166 13.92 8.90 9.26
N MET A 167 13.96 10.03 8.55
CA MET A 167 15.06 10.38 7.64
C MET A 167 16.37 10.67 8.38
N GLU A 168 16.30 11.35 9.52
CA GLU A 168 17.48 11.77 10.26
C GLU A 168 18.15 10.55 10.92
N LEU A 169 17.36 9.75 11.62
CA LEU A 169 17.86 8.52 12.24
C LEU A 169 18.32 7.50 11.20
N LEU A 170 17.65 7.38 10.05
CA LEU A 170 18.13 6.54 8.95
C LEU A 170 19.49 7.03 8.44
N ALA A 171 19.66 8.33 8.21
CA ALA A 171 20.91 8.88 7.70
C ALA A 171 22.07 8.63 8.67
N VAL A 172 21.85 8.76 9.98
CA VAL A 172 22.84 8.41 11.02
C VAL A 172 23.12 6.91 11.00
N ALA A 173 22.08 6.08 11.02
CA ALA A 173 22.22 4.62 11.10
C ALA A 173 22.98 4.02 9.91
N VAL A 174 22.84 4.58 8.70
CA VAL A 174 23.57 4.10 7.52
C VAL A 174 25.09 4.15 7.72
N TYR A 175 25.60 5.12 8.48
CA TYR A 175 27.04 5.24 8.75
C TYR A 175 27.44 4.61 10.08
N GLU A 176 26.63 4.75 11.12
CA GLU A 176 27.00 4.36 12.49
C GLU A 176 26.56 2.95 12.88
N ALA A 177 25.50 2.42 12.27
CA ALA A 177 24.93 1.11 12.57
C ALA A 177 24.27 0.46 11.33
N PRO A 178 25.02 0.23 10.24
CA PRO A 178 24.47 -0.27 8.97
C PRO A 178 23.78 -1.63 9.12
N GLU A 179 24.18 -2.44 10.09
CA GLU A 179 23.54 -3.72 10.42
C GLU A 179 22.10 -3.54 10.94
N ILE A 180 21.81 -2.45 11.66
CA ILE A 180 20.43 -2.12 12.09
C ILE A 180 19.59 -1.79 10.85
N VAL A 181 20.12 -0.99 9.93
CA VAL A 181 19.43 -0.64 8.68
C VAL A 181 19.16 -1.91 7.85
N SER A 182 20.17 -2.76 7.70
CA SER A 182 20.03 -4.05 7.01
C SER A 182 18.93 -4.91 7.63
N HIS A 183 18.90 -5.02 8.96
CA HIS A 183 17.88 -5.82 9.65
C HIS A 183 16.47 -5.25 9.43
N VAL A 184 16.28 -3.94 9.54
CA VAL A 184 14.98 -3.30 9.26
C VAL A 184 14.55 -3.57 7.82
N MET A 185 15.46 -3.41 6.86
CA MET A 185 15.22 -3.69 5.45
C MET A 185 14.91 -5.17 5.18
N ASP A 186 15.56 -6.10 5.88
CA ASP A 186 15.29 -7.53 5.76
C ASP A 186 13.90 -7.88 6.28
N CYS A 187 13.48 -7.31 7.42
CA CYS A 187 12.14 -7.50 7.96
C CYS A 187 11.04 -6.97 7.01
N THR A 188 11.20 -5.74 6.52
CA THR A 188 10.21 -5.09 5.65
C THR A 188 10.23 -5.70 4.25
N GLY A 189 11.41 -5.99 3.69
CA GLY A 189 11.57 -6.68 2.43
C GLY A 189 10.97 -8.09 2.45
N LYS A 190 11.10 -8.82 3.56
CA LYS A 190 10.47 -10.14 3.72
C LYS A 190 8.94 -10.06 3.79
N PHE A 191 8.39 -9.01 4.40
CA PHE A 191 6.94 -8.74 4.34
C PHE A 191 6.48 -8.51 2.90
N SER A 192 7.15 -7.61 2.18
CA SER A 192 6.87 -7.34 0.76
C SER A 192 6.98 -8.62 -0.09
N ALA A 193 8.00 -9.45 0.14
CA ALA A 193 8.14 -10.72 -0.56
C ALA A 193 6.99 -11.70 -0.29
N TYR A 194 6.47 -11.72 0.95
CA TYR A 194 5.30 -12.55 1.29
C TYR A 194 4.02 -12.04 0.64
N ILE A 195 3.79 -10.74 0.58
CA ILE A 195 2.67 -10.15 -0.15
C ILE A 195 2.77 -10.48 -1.65
N ALA A 196 3.95 -10.26 -2.26
CA ALA A 196 4.20 -10.60 -3.66
C ALA A 196 3.99 -12.10 -3.94
N ARG A 197 4.39 -12.97 -3.01
CA ARG A 197 4.12 -14.41 -3.09
C ARG A 197 2.62 -14.71 -3.05
N VAL A 198 1.85 -14.04 -2.19
CA VAL A 198 0.39 -14.23 -2.14
C VAL A 198 -0.26 -13.79 -3.46
N TYR A 199 0.19 -12.68 -4.04
CA TYR A 199 -0.21 -12.28 -5.39
C TYR A 199 0.06 -13.41 -6.40
N ALA A 200 1.30 -13.89 -6.47
CA ALA A 200 1.70 -14.93 -7.42
C ALA A 200 0.94 -16.27 -7.24
N GLU A 201 0.57 -16.63 -5.99
CA GLU A 201 -0.15 -17.87 -5.69
C GLU A 201 -1.66 -17.78 -5.98
N HIS A 202 -2.28 -16.59 -5.96
CA HIS A 202 -3.73 -16.48 -5.84
C HIS A 202 -4.42 -15.44 -6.73
N ALA A 203 -3.70 -14.47 -7.27
CA ALA A 203 -4.29 -13.45 -8.11
C ALA A 203 -3.61 -13.47 -9.48
N SER A 204 -4.40 -13.52 -10.55
CA SER A 204 -3.95 -13.13 -11.89
C SER A 204 -3.85 -11.61 -12.07
N SER A 205 -3.68 -10.88 -10.96
CA SER A 205 -3.32 -9.46 -11.02
C SER A 205 -1.89 -9.37 -11.51
N PRO A 206 -1.63 -8.61 -12.58
CA PRO A 206 -0.28 -8.35 -13.02
C PRO A 206 0.54 -7.51 -12.02
#